data_AF-A0AAV6TL12-F1
#
_entry.id   AF-A0AAV6TL12-F1
#
_cell.length_a   1.000
_cell.length_b   1.000
_cell.length_c   1.000
_cell.angle_alpha   90.00
_cell.angle_beta   90.00
_cell.angle_gamma   90.00
#
_symmetry.space_group_name_H-M   'P 1'
#
loop_
_entity.id
_entity.type
_entity.pdbx_description
1 polymer ?
#
loop_
_entity_poly.entity_id
_entity_poly.type
_entity_poly.pdbx_seq_one_letter_code
_entity_poly.pdbx_strand_id
1 'polypeptide(L)'
;MSVVERIYVCPRTVSKDDLSAEKEAIVSDFNNLVFENIPCSDSSNINYNDGKEADPFDKIAKYYGRQKNVFQFISLLRNSEFSALILNKIKGKCSTEQFESFIERTTLYLTRIKQGEITAREFLNGDHFPGAFFNGYHCGEKKNFHENLNVNFTQSTQFLDVQDIFIRKIDCRESGELLRVKIFENGLRAVTVEKDRDARKYSFSKNAACQLVLKNDKSSLYLDIIAGKVANVERGVGDVRVTITKVSEISDELLNYSEILINLQSLKEVLLAYFDEKRMLDERDWFVQEQCLPIKTFEDLENWKPAEHQHVTERLLKRKKAEGPKTLVCHDMRGGYLDDRYVNGTKVDGTEVDEMYYFVHWQHVDTFVYFSHNFVTIPPCTWISAAHRNGVRILGTFITEWNDGEEICNKFLKDEKSAYALASRLVNIAKLCNFEGWLINIENKLKPHQIPVLKKFLSFLTSKMSSFSSDSQVIWYDSVIKNGELKWQNALNENNRMFFNACDGIFLNYNWKEEHLAESLKSAAERQTDVYVGVDVFGRGCFGGGGFSTDVAVAEARKFGLSVAIFAPGWVHECNDVKKFRENQFKFWTALQKYCPARTITEFPRTSFCLGFGMECTEMENSFLGIHGTT
;
A
#
# COMPACT_ATOMS: atom_id res chain seq x y z
N MET A 1 28.56 31.87 -11.08
CA MET A 1 27.45 30.91 -11.04
C MET A 1 27.91 29.71 -11.85
N SER A 2 28.36 28.64 -11.20
CA SER A 2 28.75 27.41 -11.91
C SER A 2 27.48 26.65 -12.26
N VAL A 3 27.09 26.75 -13.52
CA VAL A 3 25.97 26.02 -14.13
C VAL A 3 26.34 24.53 -14.15
N VAL A 4 25.35 23.62 -14.07
CA VAL A 4 25.60 22.20 -14.35
C VAL A 4 26.32 22.09 -15.70
N GLU A 5 27.51 21.52 -15.70
CA GLU A 5 28.40 21.57 -16.85
C GLU A 5 28.00 20.55 -17.91
N ARG A 6 27.62 19.34 -17.48
CA ARG A 6 27.31 18.21 -18.36
C ARG A 6 26.29 17.24 -17.76
N ILE A 7 25.42 16.70 -18.63
CA ILE A 7 24.44 15.65 -18.32
C ILE A 7 24.82 14.38 -19.08
N TYR A 8 25.06 13.29 -18.36
CA TYR A 8 25.40 12.01 -18.97
C TYR A 8 24.32 10.96 -18.73
N VAL A 9 24.06 10.15 -19.75
CA VAL A 9 23.33 8.89 -19.61
C VAL A 9 24.31 7.73 -19.76
N CYS A 10 24.35 6.86 -18.75
CA CYS A 10 25.23 5.71 -18.66
C CYS A 10 24.42 4.38 -18.62
N PRO A 11 25.00 3.27 -19.12
CA PRO A 11 24.41 1.95 -19.03
C PRO A 11 24.29 1.48 -17.59
N ARG A 12 23.28 0.65 -17.28
CA ARG A 12 23.11 0.07 -15.94
C ARG A 12 23.80 -1.28 -15.77
N THR A 13 23.60 -2.18 -16.73
CA THR A 13 24.16 -3.54 -16.70
C THR A 13 24.25 -4.06 -18.12
N VAL A 14 25.48 -4.30 -18.61
CA VAL A 14 25.70 -4.94 -19.90
C VAL A 14 25.73 -6.46 -19.68
N SER A 15 24.67 -7.14 -20.12
CA SER A 15 24.62 -8.60 -20.16
C SER A 15 25.12 -9.07 -21.52
N LYS A 16 25.92 -10.13 -21.57
CA LYS A 16 26.18 -10.85 -22.82
C LYS A 16 25.07 -11.87 -23.03
N ASP A 17 23.91 -11.44 -23.50
CA ASP A 17 22.79 -12.35 -23.74
C ASP A 17 22.96 -13.18 -25.02
N ASP A 18 22.40 -14.38 -24.93
CA ASP A 18 22.50 -15.52 -25.84
C ASP A 18 21.77 -15.26 -27.16
N LEU A 19 22.54 -14.99 -28.22
CA LEU A 19 22.08 -14.67 -29.58
C LEU A 19 21.14 -15.74 -30.20
N SER A 20 21.08 -16.95 -29.64
CA SER A 20 20.33 -18.08 -30.19
C SER A 20 18.81 -17.95 -29.99
N ALA A 21 18.35 -17.59 -28.80
CA ALA A 21 16.91 -17.51 -28.47
C ALA A 21 16.19 -16.36 -29.21
N GLU A 22 16.87 -15.22 -29.39
CA GLU A 22 16.29 -14.05 -30.05
C GLU A 22 16.16 -14.23 -31.57
N LYS A 23 17.01 -15.06 -32.18
CA LYS A 23 16.90 -15.45 -33.59
C LYS A 23 15.60 -16.22 -33.86
N GLU A 24 15.27 -17.19 -33.02
CA GLU A 24 14.04 -17.99 -33.15
C GLU A 24 12.78 -17.14 -32.96
N ALA A 25 12.81 -16.21 -32.00
CA ALA A 25 11.72 -15.27 -31.76
C ALA A 25 11.43 -14.38 -32.99
N ILE A 26 12.47 -13.84 -33.63
CA ILE A 26 12.31 -13.00 -34.83
C ILE A 26 11.68 -13.80 -35.98
N VAL A 27 12.16 -15.02 -36.23
CA VAL A 27 11.56 -15.89 -37.27
C VAL A 27 10.09 -16.20 -36.95
N SER A 28 9.79 -16.45 -35.68
CA SER A 28 8.42 -16.71 -35.22
C SER A 28 7.50 -15.52 -35.48
N ASP A 29 7.94 -14.30 -35.19
CA ASP A 29 7.14 -13.09 -35.39
C ASP A 29 6.81 -12.86 -36.88
N PHE A 30 7.74 -13.13 -37.79
CA PHE A 30 7.45 -13.12 -39.23
C PHE A 30 6.43 -14.19 -39.64
N ASN A 31 6.36 -15.33 -38.93
CA ASN A 31 5.32 -16.32 -39.20
C ASN A 31 3.91 -15.81 -38.80
N ASN A 32 3.80 -14.87 -37.88
CA ASN A 32 2.52 -14.40 -37.40
C ASN A 32 1.98 -13.20 -38.19
N LEU A 33 2.67 -12.79 -39.26
CA LEU A 33 2.18 -11.73 -40.15
C LEU A 33 0.97 -12.18 -40.97
N VAL A 34 -0.06 -11.35 -40.96
CA VAL A 34 -1.33 -11.54 -41.69
C VAL A 34 -1.40 -10.53 -42.84
N PHE A 35 -1.74 -11.00 -44.04
CA PHE A 35 -1.75 -10.25 -45.31
C PHE A 35 -3.18 -10.04 -45.86
N GLU A 36 -4.18 -9.87 -44.98
CA GLU A 36 -5.59 -9.67 -45.36
C GLU A 36 -5.97 -8.17 -45.49
N ASN A 37 -6.85 -7.84 -46.46
CA ASN A 37 -7.42 -6.51 -46.67
C ASN A 37 -8.62 -6.25 -45.73
N ILE A 38 -8.39 -6.24 -44.42
CA ILE A 38 -9.42 -5.90 -43.43
C ILE A 38 -8.89 -4.75 -42.57
N PRO A 39 -9.62 -3.61 -42.44
CA PRO A 39 -9.33 -2.63 -41.41
C PRO A 39 -9.50 -3.34 -40.05
N CYS A 40 -8.37 -3.62 -39.42
CA CYS A 40 -8.19 -4.54 -38.31
C CYS A 40 -9.22 -4.35 -37.19
N SER A 41 -10.10 -5.33 -36.99
CA SER A 41 -10.91 -5.49 -35.79
C SER A 41 -10.59 -6.83 -35.13
N ASP A 42 -9.45 -6.94 -34.45
CA ASP A 42 -9.30 -7.92 -33.38
C ASP A 42 -8.26 -7.47 -32.32
N SER A 43 -8.49 -7.95 -31.12
CA SER A 43 -8.13 -7.51 -29.76
C SER A 43 -6.64 -7.33 -29.38
N SER A 44 -5.68 -7.35 -30.30
CA SER A 44 -4.24 -7.15 -30.00
C SER A 44 -3.65 -5.82 -30.49
N ASN A 45 -4.49 -4.89 -30.97
CA ASN A 45 -4.20 -3.46 -31.15
C ASN A 45 -2.82 -3.08 -31.74
N ILE A 46 -2.47 -3.68 -32.89
CA ILE A 46 -1.34 -3.27 -33.74
C ILE A 46 -1.89 -2.48 -34.94
N ASN A 47 -2.18 -1.20 -34.74
CA ASN A 47 -2.29 -0.22 -35.83
C ASN A 47 -1.13 0.78 -35.71
N TYR A 48 -0.14 0.68 -36.60
CA TYR A 48 1.13 1.41 -36.46
C TYR A 48 1.51 2.31 -37.64
N ASN A 49 0.64 2.60 -38.61
CA ASN A 49 0.84 3.76 -39.49
C ASN A 49 -0.17 4.83 -39.10
N ASP A 50 0.31 6.07 -38.90
CA ASP A 50 -0.44 7.29 -38.53
C ASP A 50 -1.72 7.51 -39.37
N GLY A 51 -2.75 6.68 -39.18
CA GLY A 51 -4.00 6.66 -39.93
C GLY A 51 -3.97 6.04 -41.35
N LYS A 52 -2.90 5.36 -41.79
CA LYS A 52 -2.83 4.71 -43.12
C LYS A 52 -2.78 3.17 -43.02
N GLU A 53 -3.29 2.45 -44.02
CA GLU A 53 -3.05 1.01 -44.14
C GLU A 53 -1.54 0.74 -44.15
N ALA A 54 -1.06 -0.06 -43.19
CA ALA A 54 0.36 -0.36 -43.05
C ALA A 54 0.69 -1.69 -43.75
N ASP A 55 1.67 -1.66 -44.64
CA ASP A 55 2.31 -2.86 -45.16
C ASP A 55 2.80 -3.74 -43.98
N PRO A 56 2.65 -5.08 -44.05
CA PRO A 56 3.08 -5.98 -42.97
C PRO A 56 4.53 -5.81 -42.54
N PHE A 57 5.45 -5.44 -43.46
CA PHE A 57 6.84 -5.13 -43.10
C PHE A 57 6.94 -3.88 -42.22
N ASP A 58 6.18 -2.83 -42.52
CA ASP A 58 6.22 -1.61 -41.72
C ASP A 58 5.70 -1.84 -40.31
N LYS A 59 4.70 -2.72 -40.15
CA LYS A 59 4.17 -3.12 -38.85
C LYS A 59 5.26 -3.81 -38.02
N ILE A 60 5.95 -4.80 -38.58
CA ILE A 60 6.98 -5.54 -37.83
C ILE A 60 8.22 -4.68 -37.56
N ALA A 61 8.68 -3.87 -38.52
CA ALA A 61 9.80 -2.96 -38.30
C ALA A 61 9.50 -1.93 -37.19
N LYS A 62 8.27 -1.42 -37.12
CA LYS A 62 7.83 -0.52 -36.04
C LYS A 62 7.68 -1.23 -34.70
N TYR A 63 7.19 -2.47 -34.69
CA TYR A 63 7.13 -3.30 -33.49
C TYR A 63 8.52 -3.49 -32.88
N TYR A 64 9.50 -3.88 -33.70
CA TYR A 64 10.88 -4.03 -33.27
C TYR A 64 11.50 -2.70 -32.82
N GLY A 65 11.26 -1.59 -33.55
CA GLY A 65 11.73 -0.27 -33.15
C GLY A 65 11.11 0.29 -31.85
N ARG A 66 10.00 -0.27 -31.35
CA ARG A 66 9.30 0.22 -30.16
C ARG A 66 9.43 -0.70 -28.94
N GLN A 67 9.44 -2.01 -29.17
CA GLN A 67 9.20 -3.03 -28.14
C GLN A 67 10.24 -4.16 -28.07
N LYS A 68 11.12 -4.32 -29.07
CA LYS A 68 12.08 -5.44 -29.16
C LYS A 68 13.47 -4.96 -29.62
N ASN A 69 14.38 -5.90 -29.86
CA ASN A 69 15.74 -5.61 -30.31
C ASN A 69 15.82 -5.21 -31.78
N VAL A 70 15.69 -3.91 -32.03
CA VAL A 70 15.78 -3.34 -33.39
C VAL A 70 17.16 -3.55 -34.02
N PHE A 71 18.24 -3.56 -33.24
CA PHE A 71 19.60 -3.74 -33.77
C PHE A 71 19.83 -5.17 -34.26
N GLN A 72 19.37 -6.16 -33.49
CA GLN A 72 19.43 -7.55 -33.92
C GLN A 72 18.47 -7.84 -35.08
N PHE A 73 17.29 -7.23 -35.09
CA PHE A 73 16.37 -7.29 -36.22
C PHE A 73 17.01 -6.78 -37.52
N ILE A 74 17.63 -5.59 -37.49
CA ILE A 74 18.36 -5.03 -38.63
C ILE A 74 19.51 -5.95 -39.06
N SER A 75 20.30 -6.45 -38.09
CA SER A 75 21.44 -7.33 -38.35
C SER A 75 21.01 -8.63 -39.04
N LEU A 76 19.93 -9.25 -38.56
CA LEU A 76 19.39 -10.47 -39.14
C LEU A 76 18.73 -10.26 -40.50
N LEU A 77 18.05 -9.13 -40.73
CA LEU A 77 17.53 -8.79 -42.07
C LEU A 77 18.63 -8.59 -43.12
N ARG A 78 19.83 -8.17 -42.70
CA ARG A 78 21.01 -8.04 -43.57
C ARG A 78 21.71 -9.38 -43.85
N ASN A 79 21.48 -10.38 -43.01
CA ASN A 79 22.04 -11.72 -43.21
C ASN A 79 21.29 -12.43 -44.36
N SER A 80 22.02 -12.86 -45.38
CA SER A 80 21.45 -13.44 -46.60
C SER A 80 20.67 -14.73 -46.35
N GLU A 81 21.19 -15.61 -45.50
CA GLU A 81 20.52 -16.88 -45.15
C GLU A 81 19.22 -16.64 -44.39
N PHE A 82 19.25 -15.70 -43.44
CA PHE A 82 18.08 -15.39 -42.62
C PHE A 82 17.02 -14.61 -43.40
N SER A 83 17.44 -13.67 -44.24
CA SER A 83 16.55 -12.96 -45.16
C SER A 83 15.86 -13.93 -46.11
N ALA A 84 16.59 -14.89 -46.69
CA ALA A 84 15.99 -15.95 -47.52
C ALA A 84 14.98 -16.81 -46.75
N LEU A 85 15.28 -17.15 -45.48
CA LEU A 85 14.37 -17.90 -44.61
C LEU A 85 13.06 -17.14 -44.37
N ILE A 86 13.13 -15.84 -44.08
CA ILE A 86 11.95 -14.98 -43.90
C ILE A 86 11.14 -14.90 -45.19
N LEU A 87 11.79 -14.62 -46.32
CA LEU A 87 11.12 -14.47 -47.61
C LEU A 87 10.40 -15.77 -48.04
N ASN A 88 11.03 -16.93 -47.83
CA ASN A 88 10.40 -18.22 -48.10
C ASN A 88 9.13 -18.45 -47.26
N LYS A 89 9.12 -18.01 -45.99
CA LYS A 89 7.98 -18.14 -45.10
C LYS A 89 6.82 -17.21 -45.47
N ILE A 90 7.13 -16.03 -46.02
CA ILE A 90 6.15 -15.02 -46.41
C ILE A 90 5.52 -15.34 -47.77
N LYS A 91 6.31 -15.88 -48.71
CA LYS A 91 5.85 -16.20 -50.07
C LYS A 91 4.60 -17.08 -50.10
N GLY A 92 4.42 -17.95 -49.11
CA GLY A 92 3.23 -18.81 -48.99
C GLY A 92 2.00 -18.16 -48.35
N LYS A 93 2.06 -16.88 -47.94
CA LYS A 93 1.03 -16.20 -47.12
C LYS A 93 0.39 -14.98 -47.78
N CYS A 94 0.87 -14.57 -48.95
CA CYS A 94 0.47 -13.32 -49.59
C CYS A 94 0.39 -13.46 -51.11
N SER A 95 -0.26 -12.51 -51.77
CA SER A 95 -0.27 -12.44 -53.24
C SER A 95 1.11 -12.05 -53.79
N THR A 96 1.35 -12.28 -55.09
CA THR A 96 2.60 -11.87 -55.75
C THR A 96 2.87 -10.38 -55.58
N GLU A 97 1.85 -9.53 -55.74
CA GLU A 97 1.95 -8.07 -55.57
C GLU A 97 2.32 -7.69 -54.13
N GLN A 98 1.70 -8.34 -53.14
CA GLN A 98 2.03 -8.11 -51.72
C GLN A 98 3.44 -8.59 -51.37
N PHE A 99 3.89 -9.70 -51.96
CA PHE A 99 5.25 -10.22 -51.77
C PHE A 99 6.30 -9.28 -52.36
N GLU A 100 6.07 -8.76 -53.57
CA GLU A 100 6.94 -7.78 -54.22
C GLU A 100 6.99 -6.47 -53.42
N SER A 101 5.84 -5.96 -52.96
CA SER A 101 5.76 -4.82 -52.04
C SER A 101 6.59 -5.06 -50.77
N PHE A 102 6.44 -6.22 -50.15
CA PHE A 102 7.18 -6.57 -48.93
C PHE A 102 8.71 -6.53 -49.14
N ILE A 103 9.20 -7.06 -50.27
CA ILE A 103 10.63 -7.02 -50.63
C ILE A 103 11.10 -5.59 -50.86
N GLU A 104 10.32 -4.79 -51.59
CA GLU A 104 10.64 -3.39 -51.87
C GLU A 104 10.71 -2.59 -50.56
N ARG A 105 9.73 -2.75 -49.66
CA ARG A 105 9.70 -2.12 -48.33
C ARG A 105 10.89 -2.52 -47.47
N THR A 106 11.25 -3.80 -47.46
CA THR A 106 12.42 -4.32 -46.73
C THR A 106 13.71 -3.68 -47.24
N THR A 107 13.89 -3.65 -48.57
CA THR A 107 15.07 -3.08 -49.23
C THR A 107 15.19 -1.59 -48.95
N LEU A 108 14.08 -0.86 -49.06
CA LEU A 108 14.01 0.57 -48.79
C LEU A 108 14.33 0.89 -47.33
N TYR A 109 13.82 0.09 -46.39
CA TYR A 109 14.13 0.21 -44.97
C TYR A 109 15.63 0.01 -44.71
N LEU A 110 16.23 -1.07 -45.19
CA LEU A 110 17.66 -1.34 -44.97
C LEU A 110 18.55 -0.27 -45.60
N THR A 111 18.17 0.27 -46.76
CA THR A 111 18.87 1.38 -47.42
C THR A 111 18.82 2.65 -46.57
N ARG A 112 17.64 2.99 -46.02
CA ARG A 112 17.48 4.14 -45.12
C ARG A 112 18.30 4.01 -43.85
N ILE A 113 18.27 2.82 -43.23
CA ILE A 113 19.06 2.54 -42.02
C ILE A 113 20.56 2.66 -42.33
N LYS A 114 21.04 2.12 -43.45
CA LYS A 114 22.45 2.23 -43.85
C LYS A 114 22.88 3.69 -44.01
N GLN A 115 22.05 4.53 -44.63
CA GLN A 115 22.35 5.96 -44.74
C GLN A 115 22.33 6.64 -43.35
N GLY A 116 21.35 6.30 -42.52
CA GLY A 116 21.24 6.80 -41.15
C GLY A 116 22.40 6.39 -40.24
N GLU A 117 23.01 5.22 -40.45
CA GLU A 117 24.22 4.77 -39.75
C GLU A 117 25.44 5.60 -40.13
N ILE A 118 25.60 5.92 -41.42
CA ILE A 118 26.69 6.79 -41.90
C ILE A 118 26.57 8.18 -41.26
N THR A 119 25.38 8.77 -41.33
CA THR A 119 25.11 10.08 -40.72
C THR A 119 25.28 10.05 -39.20
N ALA A 120 24.86 8.97 -38.52
CA ALA A 120 25.05 8.83 -37.08
C ALA A 120 26.53 8.71 -36.70
N ARG A 121 27.34 7.97 -37.45
CA ARG A 121 28.78 7.84 -37.21
C ARG A 121 29.51 9.18 -37.30
N GLU A 122 29.20 9.96 -38.33
CA GLU A 122 29.74 11.32 -38.49
C GLU A 122 29.26 12.23 -37.35
N PHE A 123 27.96 12.21 -37.05
CA PHE A 123 27.35 13.03 -36.01
C PHE A 123 27.88 12.73 -34.59
N LEU A 124 28.18 11.46 -34.29
CA LEU A 124 28.68 11.02 -32.98
C LEU A 124 30.21 11.12 -32.84
N ASN A 125 30.93 11.58 -33.88
CA ASN A 125 32.39 11.71 -33.90
C ASN A 125 33.14 10.38 -33.65
N GLY A 126 32.80 9.32 -34.39
CA GLY A 126 33.57 8.06 -34.45
C GLY A 126 32.78 6.80 -34.07
N ASP A 127 33.48 5.67 -33.94
CA ASP A 127 32.89 4.32 -33.79
C ASP A 127 32.53 3.93 -32.34
N HIS A 128 32.37 4.90 -31.45
CA HIS A 128 32.06 4.65 -30.03
C HIS A 128 30.70 3.97 -29.82
N PHE A 129 29.78 4.10 -30.79
CA PHE A 129 28.46 3.49 -30.77
C PHE A 129 28.23 2.67 -32.06
N PRO A 130 28.77 1.44 -32.14
CA PRO A 130 28.63 0.64 -33.34
C PRO A 130 27.16 0.34 -33.62
N GLY A 131 26.71 0.63 -34.85
CA GLY A 131 25.35 0.40 -35.29
C GLY A 131 24.34 1.48 -34.89
N ALA A 132 24.74 2.59 -34.27
CA ALA A 132 23.84 3.74 -34.07
C ALA A 132 23.31 4.26 -35.42
N PHE A 133 22.05 4.68 -35.45
CA PHE A 133 21.41 5.11 -36.71
C PHE A 133 20.29 6.13 -36.51
N PHE A 134 20.16 7.04 -37.47
CA PHE A 134 18.93 7.78 -37.71
C PHE A 134 17.95 6.94 -38.55
N ASN A 135 16.64 7.15 -38.39
CA ASN A 135 15.63 6.39 -39.16
C ASN A 135 15.68 6.61 -40.69
N GLY A 136 16.43 7.62 -41.17
CA GLY A 136 16.70 7.88 -42.59
C GLY A 136 15.61 8.67 -43.32
N TYR A 137 15.84 8.97 -44.61
CA TYR A 137 15.02 9.86 -45.43
C TYR A 137 13.69 9.21 -45.88
N HIS A 138 12.55 9.87 -45.66
CA HIS A 138 11.25 9.48 -46.22
C HIS A 138 10.92 10.36 -47.44
N CYS A 139 10.92 9.77 -48.64
CA CYS A 139 10.60 10.51 -49.87
C CYS A 139 9.15 11.02 -49.83
N GLY A 140 8.92 12.34 -49.94
CA GLY A 140 7.61 12.90 -50.30
C GLY A 140 7.10 14.12 -49.51
N GLU A 141 7.64 14.48 -48.34
CA GLU A 141 7.20 15.65 -47.57
C GLU A 141 8.39 16.32 -46.85
N LYS A 142 8.32 17.64 -46.61
CA LYS A 142 9.27 18.40 -45.77
C LYS A 142 9.21 17.90 -44.31
N LYS A 143 9.84 16.76 -44.02
CA LYS A 143 9.92 16.15 -42.68
C LYS A 143 11.34 16.21 -42.14
N ASN A 144 11.45 16.36 -40.83
CA ASN A 144 12.74 16.35 -40.14
C ASN A 144 13.26 14.90 -40.04
N PHE A 145 14.08 14.48 -41.00
CA PHE A 145 14.58 13.10 -41.10
C PHE A 145 15.59 12.72 -40.02
N HIS A 146 16.12 13.71 -39.31
CA HIS A 146 17.09 13.53 -38.23
C HIS A 146 16.48 13.70 -36.85
N GLU A 147 15.14 13.71 -36.77
CA GLU A 147 14.42 13.88 -35.52
C GLU A 147 14.77 12.80 -34.48
N ASN A 148 15.03 11.57 -34.91
CA ASN A 148 15.17 10.40 -34.04
C ASN A 148 16.52 9.69 -34.26
N LEU A 149 17.40 9.77 -33.28
CA LEU A 149 18.64 9.00 -33.21
C LEU A 149 18.47 7.76 -32.32
N ASN A 150 18.93 6.60 -32.77
CA ASN A 150 18.94 5.35 -32.01
C ASN A 150 20.38 4.96 -31.69
N VAL A 151 20.68 4.71 -30.41
CA VAL A 151 22.03 4.37 -29.91
C VAL A 151 21.94 3.10 -29.08
N ASN A 152 22.84 2.14 -29.29
CA ASN A 152 22.92 0.92 -28.50
C ASN A 152 24.17 0.94 -27.60
N PHE A 153 23.98 0.83 -26.30
CA PHE A 153 25.06 0.64 -25.34
C PHE A 153 25.43 -0.85 -25.30
N THR A 154 26.70 -1.13 -25.62
CA THR A 154 27.31 -2.46 -25.72
C THR A 154 28.47 -2.64 -24.75
N GLN A 155 28.92 -1.57 -24.09
CA GLN A 155 30.02 -1.57 -23.13
C GLN A 155 29.68 -0.69 -21.93
N SER A 156 30.11 -1.08 -20.73
CA SER A 156 29.86 -0.33 -19.49
C SER A 156 30.58 1.02 -19.43
N THR A 157 31.59 1.23 -20.28
CA THR A 157 32.36 2.47 -20.37
C THR A 157 31.72 3.53 -21.27
N GLN A 158 30.67 3.17 -22.01
CA GLN A 158 29.97 4.11 -22.89
C GLN A 158 29.10 5.07 -22.07
N PHE A 159 29.06 6.33 -22.50
CA PHE A 159 28.16 7.34 -21.96
C PHE A 159 27.77 8.32 -23.06
N LEU A 160 26.59 8.91 -22.94
CA LEU A 160 26.11 9.93 -23.87
C LEU A 160 25.96 11.27 -23.16
N ASP A 161 26.65 12.30 -23.66
CA ASP A 161 26.42 13.68 -23.23
C ASP A 161 25.16 14.22 -23.90
N VAL A 162 24.10 14.39 -23.10
CA VAL A 162 22.78 14.79 -23.57
C VAL A 162 22.78 16.24 -24.06
N GLN A 163 23.52 17.13 -23.41
CA GLN A 163 23.50 18.54 -23.80
C GLN A 163 24.26 18.76 -25.09
N ASP A 164 25.44 18.15 -25.20
CA ASP A 164 26.27 18.26 -26.39
C ASP A 164 25.53 17.71 -27.63
N ILE A 165 24.92 16.53 -27.53
CA ILE A 165 24.28 15.89 -28.68
C ILE A 165 23.09 16.68 -29.24
N PHE A 166 22.31 17.37 -28.39
CA PHE A 166 21.15 18.15 -28.83
C PHE A 166 21.49 19.55 -29.35
N ILE A 167 22.76 19.98 -29.22
CA ILE A 167 23.28 21.26 -29.75
C ILE A 167 24.09 21.03 -31.05
N ARG A 168 24.63 19.83 -31.26
CA ARG A 168 25.33 19.48 -32.51
C ARG A 168 24.44 19.71 -33.73
N LYS A 169 25.03 20.27 -34.78
CA LYS A 169 24.37 20.45 -36.08
C LYS A 169 24.63 19.24 -36.96
N ILE A 170 23.63 18.87 -37.74
CA ILE A 170 23.74 17.79 -38.74
C ILE A 170 24.00 18.48 -40.08
N ASP A 171 25.16 18.20 -40.67
CA ASP A 171 25.60 18.86 -41.89
C ASP A 171 24.88 18.25 -43.11
N CYS A 172 23.62 18.63 -43.31
CA CYS A 172 22.80 18.19 -44.42
C CYS A 172 22.01 19.36 -45.01
N ARG A 173 21.80 19.34 -46.34
CA ARG A 173 21.30 20.46 -47.16
C ARG A 173 19.92 21.04 -46.79
N GLU A 174 19.19 20.46 -45.83
CA GLU A 174 17.89 20.95 -45.34
C GLU A 174 17.74 20.74 -43.82
N SER A 175 16.90 21.56 -43.19
CA SER A 175 16.70 21.84 -41.75
C SER A 175 16.42 20.64 -40.81
N GLY A 176 17.36 19.71 -40.66
CA GLY A 176 17.26 18.60 -39.71
C GLY A 176 17.69 19.00 -38.30
N GLU A 177 16.81 18.83 -37.31
CA GLU A 177 17.12 19.01 -35.89
C GLU A 177 16.91 17.69 -35.13
N LEU A 178 17.86 17.31 -34.27
CA LEU A 178 17.65 16.19 -33.36
C LEU A 178 16.63 16.57 -32.27
N LEU A 179 15.51 15.84 -32.17
CA LEU A 179 14.50 16.06 -31.13
C LEU A 179 14.39 14.90 -30.15
N ARG A 180 14.83 13.71 -30.53
CA ARG A 180 14.73 12.51 -29.70
C ARG A 180 15.95 11.61 -29.86
N VAL A 181 16.52 11.20 -28.73
CA VAL A 181 17.50 10.11 -28.68
C VAL A 181 16.89 8.93 -27.96
N LYS A 182 16.96 7.75 -28.58
CA LYS A 182 16.55 6.47 -28.00
C LYS A 182 17.79 5.66 -27.71
N ILE A 183 17.99 5.34 -26.45
CA ILE A 183 19.14 4.57 -25.98
C ILE A 183 18.65 3.18 -25.62
N PHE A 184 19.38 2.19 -26.11
CA PHE A 184 19.08 0.78 -25.94
C PHE A 184 20.20 0.11 -25.14
N GLU A 185 19.84 -0.85 -24.30
CA GLU A 185 20.74 -1.70 -23.53
C GLU A 185 20.29 -3.15 -23.76
N ASN A 186 21.23 -4.03 -24.14
CA ASN A 186 20.94 -5.42 -24.47
C ASN A 186 19.78 -5.57 -25.48
N GLY A 187 19.69 -4.65 -26.45
CA GLY A 187 18.64 -4.64 -27.46
C GLY A 187 17.31 -4.05 -27.02
N LEU A 188 17.06 -3.86 -25.73
CA LEU A 188 15.81 -3.27 -25.24
C LEU A 188 15.97 -1.77 -25.05
N ARG A 189 14.89 -1.03 -25.33
CA ARG A 189 14.89 0.43 -25.18
C ARG A 189 14.92 0.80 -23.70
N ALA A 190 16.09 1.21 -23.23
CA ALA A 190 16.35 1.59 -21.85
C ALA A 190 15.79 2.98 -21.55
N VAL A 191 16.02 3.96 -22.43
CA VAL A 191 15.55 5.33 -22.21
C VAL A 191 15.27 6.04 -23.53
N THR A 192 14.27 6.91 -23.51
CA THR A 192 14.03 7.89 -24.56
C THR A 192 14.20 9.27 -23.93
N VAL A 193 15.11 10.06 -24.50
CA VAL A 193 15.34 11.47 -24.13
C VAL A 193 14.74 12.34 -25.22
N GLU A 194 13.81 13.21 -24.84
CA GLU A 194 13.14 14.14 -25.75
C GLU A 194 13.53 15.58 -25.42
N LYS A 195 13.89 16.34 -26.46
CA LYS A 195 14.17 17.77 -26.37
C LYS A 195 12.88 18.55 -26.63
N ASP A 196 12.52 19.43 -25.71
CA ASP A 196 11.44 20.40 -25.92
C ASP A 196 11.87 21.41 -27.01
N ARG A 197 10.96 21.74 -27.94
CA ARG A 197 11.27 22.64 -29.07
C ARG A 197 11.44 24.09 -28.61
N ASP A 198 10.77 24.47 -27.52
CA ASP A 198 10.71 25.86 -27.05
C ASP A 198 11.57 26.11 -25.79
N ALA A 199 12.01 25.05 -25.11
CA ALA A 199 12.85 25.11 -23.91
C ALA A 199 13.99 24.09 -23.99
N ARG A 200 15.15 24.38 -23.39
CA ARG A 200 16.27 23.41 -23.27
C ARG A 200 15.96 22.30 -22.26
N LYS A 201 14.77 21.72 -22.30
CA LYS A 201 14.32 20.67 -21.37
C LYS A 201 14.50 19.30 -22.00
N TYR A 202 15.02 18.37 -21.21
CA TYR A 202 15.25 16.97 -21.57
C TYR A 202 14.32 16.10 -20.74
N SER A 203 13.36 15.46 -21.39
CA SER A 203 12.37 14.60 -20.75
C SER A 203 12.78 13.13 -20.83
N PHE A 204 12.84 12.48 -19.67
CA PHE A 204 13.08 11.06 -19.50
C PHE A 204 11.73 10.35 -19.34
N SER A 205 11.42 9.44 -20.27
CA SER A 205 10.11 8.77 -20.33
C SER A 205 9.80 7.93 -19.08
N LYS A 206 8.51 7.64 -18.85
CA LYS A 206 8.03 6.77 -17.76
C LYS A 206 8.62 5.35 -17.70
N ASN A 207 9.20 4.86 -18.81
CA ASN A 207 9.83 3.54 -18.86
C ASN A 207 11.36 3.62 -18.79
N ALA A 208 11.92 4.79 -18.44
CA ALA A 208 13.35 5.00 -18.38
C ALA A 208 14.00 4.06 -17.35
N ALA A 209 15.05 3.38 -17.79
CA ALA A 209 15.91 2.49 -17.03
C ALA A 209 17.36 2.85 -17.34
N CYS A 210 17.93 3.84 -16.64
CA CYS A 210 19.30 4.31 -16.90
C CYS A 210 19.95 4.90 -15.64
N GLN A 211 21.27 5.12 -15.68
CA GLN A 211 21.95 5.98 -14.72
C GLN A 211 22.12 7.37 -15.33
N LEU A 212 21.56 8.39 -14.67
CA LEU A 212 21.70 9.78 -15.03
C LEU A 212 22.78 10.42 -14.15
N VAL A 213 23.76 11.06 -14.75
CA VAL A 213 24.86 11.71 -14.03
C VAL A 213 24.88 13.20 -14.32
N LEU A 214 24.78 14.00 -13.26
CA LEU A 214 24.83 15.46 -13.30
C LEU A 214 26.18 15.90 -12.72
N LYS A 215 26.97 16.63 -13.50
CA LYS A 215 28.28 17.11 -13.04
C LYS A 215 28.34 18.63 -12.97
N ASN A 216 28.94 19.15 -11.91
CA ASN A 216 29.40 20.53 -11.80
C ASN A 216 30.88 20.56 -11.36
N ASP A 217 31.48 21.74 -11.30
CA ASP A 217 32.89 21.96 -10.93
C ASP A 217 33.32 21.32 -9.59
N LYS A 218 32.37 21.04 -8.69
CA LYS A 218 32.63 20.66 -7.29
C LYS A 218 32.18 19.24 -6.95
N SER A 219 31.23 18.67 -7.68
CA SER A 219 30.54 17.44 -7.31
C SER A 219 29.83 16.78 -8.50
N SER A 220 29.56 15.49 -8.36
CA SER A 220 28.69 14.75 -9.29
C SER A 220 27.49 14.18 -8.52
N LEU A 221 26.32 14.16 -9.14
CA LEU A 221 25.13 13.51 -8.63
C LEU A 221 24.74 12.38 -9.58
N TYR A 222 24.65 11.17 -9.06
CA TYR A 222 24.29 9.96 -9.80
C TYR A 222 22.88 9.55 -9.38
N LEU A 223 22.01 9.38 -10.36
CA LEU A 223 20.61 9.03 -10.18
C LEU A 223 20.31 7.75 -10.94
N ASP A 224 19.98 6.70 -10.21
CA ASP A 224 19.55 5.45 -10.81
C ASP A 224 18.05 5.52 -11.06
N ILE A 225 17.62 5.69 -12.32
CA ILE A 225 16.21 5.80 -12.71
C ILE A 225 15.65 4.44 -13.16
N ILE A 226 14.82 3.75 -12.38
CA ILE A 226 14.11 2.50 -12.76
C ILE A 226 12.64 2.80 -13.04
N ALA A 227 12.14 2.41 -14.21
CA ALA A 227 10.74 2.62 -14.61
C ALA A 227 10.28 4.07 -14.39
N GLY A 228 11.14 5.03 -14.78
CA GLY A 228 10.85 6.46 -14.66
C GLY A 228 10.83 7.00 -13.23
N LYS A 229 11.31 6.24 -12.24
CA LYS A 229 11.45 6.67 -10.84
C LYS A 229 12.90 6.60 -10.39
N VAL A 230 13.31 7.53 -9.53
CA VAL A 230 14.63 7.48 -8.87
C VAL A 230 14.62 6.38 -7.82
N ALA A 231 15.52 5.41 -7.96
CA ALA A 231 15.66 4.27 -7.06
C ALA A 231 16.84 4.41 -6.10
N ASN A 232 17.88 5.15 -6.50
CA ASN A 232 19.07 5.41 -5.69
C ASN A 232 19.65 6.78 -6.09
N VAL A 233 20.24 7.45 -5.11
CA VAL A 233 20.88 8.76 -5.26
C VAL A 233 22.25 8.73 -4.59
N GLU A 234 23.30 8.94 -5.38
CA GLU A 234 24.67 9.00 -4.89
C GLU A 234 25.32 10.33 -5.23
N ARG A 235 26.15 10.84 -4.31
CA ARG A 235 27.02 11.97 -4.54
C ARG A 235 28.44 11.50 -4.76
N GLY A 236 29.06 11.95 -5.84
CA GLY A 236 30.49 11.79 -6.11
C GLY A 236 31.30 12.97 -5.60
N VAL A 237 32.37 12.67 -4.87
CA VAL A 237 33.43 13.64 -4.50
C VAL A 237 34.77 13.00 -4.88
N GLY A 238 35.39 13.49 -5.97
CA GLY A 238 36.53 12.80 -6.58
C GLY A 238 36.11 11.46 -7.19
N ASP A 239 36.88 10.39 -6.93
CA ASP A 239 36.62 9.03 -7.42
C ASP A 239 35.67 8.22 -6.51
N VAL A 240 35.23 8.78 -5.37
CA VAL A 240 34.38 8.08 -4.39
C VAL A 240 32.91 8.46 -4.58
N ARG A 241 32.04 7.44 -4.66
CA ARG A 241 30.59 7.60 -4.64
C ARG A 241 30.04 7.27 -3.26
N VAL A 242 29.13 8.10 -2.77
CA VAL A 242 28.47 7.93 -1.47
C VAL A 242 26.97 8.06 -1.65
N THR A 243 26.22 7.04 -1.24
CA THR A 243 24.75 7.12 -1.15
C THR A 243 24.35 8.18 -0.14
N ILE A 244 23.47 9.10 -0.54
CA ILE A 244 22.98 10.17 0.34
C ILE A 244 21.55 9.88 0.77
N THR A 245 21.20 10.33 1.98
CA THR A 245 19.89 10.04 2.59
C THR A 245 19.06 11.29 2.83
N LYS A 246 19.63 12.49 2.62
CA LYS A 246 18.92 13.76 2.77
C LYS A 246 19.09 14.65 1.54
N VAL A 247 18.00 15.33 1.15
CA VAL A 247 18.02 16.31 0.06
C VAL A 247 18.99 17.46 0.30
N SER A 248 19.25 17.82 1.57
CA SER A 248 20.21 18.86 1.96
C SER A 248 21.67 18.53 1.65
N GLU A 249 21.96 17.27 1.30
CA GLU A 249 23.31 16.84 0.90
C GLU A 249 23.58 17.08 -0.59
N ILE A 250 22.56 17.50 -1.34
CA ILE A 250 22.62 17.91 -2.75
C ILE A 250 22.84 19.42 -2.82
N SER A 251 23.72 19.88 -3.70
CA SER A 251 23.93 21.32 -3.88
C SER A 251 22.71 21.98 -4.51
N ASP A 252 22.42 23.22 -4.12
CA ASP A 252 21.28 23.97 -4.65
C ASP A 252 21.31 24.11 -6.18
N GLU A 253 22.51 24.17 -6.78
CA GLU A 253 22.65 24.24 -8.24
C GLU A 253 22.17 22.96 -8.94
N LEU A 254 22.45 21.79 -8.35
CA LEU A 254 22.02 20.49 -8.89
C LEU A 254 20.55 20.23 -8.58
N LEU A 255 20.09 20.60 -7.38
CA LEU A 255 18.70 20.39 -6.96
C LEU A 255 17.71 21.22 -7.77
N ASN A 256 18.05 22.47 -8.11
CA ASN A 256 17.17 23.37 -8.84
C ASN A 256 17.42 23.35 -10.36
N TYR A 257 18.05 22.29 -10.88
CA TYR A 257 18.33 22.19 -12.30
C TYR A 257 17.06 21.92 -13.12
N SER A 258 16.56 22.97 -13.78
CA SER A 258 15.22 23.03 -14.38
C SER A 258 15.12 22.45 -15.80
N GLU A 259 16.25 22.09 -16.40
CA GLU A 259 16.33 21.50 -17.75
C GLU A 259 15.99 20.00 -17.77
N ILE A 260 15.77 19.34 -16.62
CA ILE A 260 15.49 17.91 -16.56
C ILE A 260 14.08 17.63 -16.08
N LEU A 261 13.38 16.81 -16.84
CA LEU A 261 12.09 16.25 -16.45
C LEU A 261 12.21 14.72 -16.39
N ILE A 262 11.85 14.11 -15.26
CA ILE A 262 11.75 12.66 -15.13
C ILE A 262 10.27 12.33 -15.00
N ASN A 263 9.73 11.57 -15.95
CA ASN A 263 8.30 11.26 -15.99
C ASN A 263 7.39 12.51 -15.87
N LEU A 264 7.73 13.57 -16.62
CA LEU A 264 7.05 14.88 -16.64
C LEU A 264 7.13 15.70 -15.33
N GLN A 265 7.85 15.23 -14.32
CA GLN A 265 8.10 15.97 -13.09
C GLN A 265 9.49 16.60 -13.13
N SER A 266 9.66 17.78 -12.53
CA SER A 266 10.97 18.42 -12.42
C SER A 266 11.92 17.58 -11.56
N LEU A 267 13.23 17.69 -11.82
CA LEU A 267 14.24 17.01 -11.02
C LEU A 267 14.08 17.27 -9.52
N LYS A 268 13.75 18.52 -9.15
CA LYS A 268 13.50 18.91 -7.76
C LYS A 268 12.33 18.16 -7.13
N GLU A 269 11.19 18.11 -7.81
CA GLU A 269 9.99 17.40 -7.32
C GLU A 269 10.28 15.92 -7.13
N VAL A 270 10.99 15.31 -8.07
CA VAL A 270 11.34 13.89 -8.04
C VAL A 270 12.30 13.57 -6.91
N LEU A 271 13.33 14.41 -6.69
CA LEU A 271 14.27 14.23 -5.59
C LEU A 271 13.62 14.48 -4.23
N LEU A 272 12.78 15.51 -4.11
CA LEU A 272 12.02 15.76 -2.89
C LEU A 272 11.11 14.57 -2.56
N ALA A 273 10.35 14.06 -3.52
CA ALA A 273 9.51 12.88 -3.33
C ALA A 273 10.33 11.63 -2.95
N TYR A 274 11.48 11.40 -3.60
CA TYR A 274 12.38 10.30 -3.25
C TYR A 274 12.87 10.38 -1.79
N PHE A 275 13.33 11.55 -1.35
CA PHE A 275 13.81 11.73 0.03
C PHE A 275 12.68 11.78 1.05
N ASP A 276 11.46 12.17 0.67
CA ASP A 276 10.29 12.14 1.53
C ASP A 276 9.81 10.69 1.76
N GLU A 277 9.77 9.86 0.71
CA GLU A 277 9.53 8.41 0.83
C GLU A 277 10.60 7.71 1.67
N LYS A 278 11.85 8.20 1.64
CA LYS A 278 13.00 7.67 2.37
C LYS A 278 13.27 8.38 3.71
N ARG A 279 12.42 9.32 4.10
CA ARG A 279 12.61 10.12 5.31
C ARG A 279 12.34 9.26 6.55
N MET A 280 13.39 9.01 7.33
CA MET A 280 13.23 8.75 8.77
C MET A 280 12.83 10.08 9.44
N LEU A 281 11.72 10.08 10.19
CA LEU A 281 11.17 11.27 10.87
C LEU A 281 12.27 12.00 11.67
N ASP A 282 12.46 13.31 11.43
CA ASP A 282 13.45 14.13 12.13
C ASP A 282 12.89 14.56 13.51
N GLU A 283 13.75 14.87 14.48
CA GLU A 283 13.35 15.18 15.87
C GLU A 283 12.41 16.40 15.98
N ARG A 284 12.35 17.24 14.94
CA ARG A 284 11.44 18.39 14.85
C ARG A 284 10.04 18.05 14.34
N ASP A 285 9.86 16.91 13.63
CA ASP A 285 8.54 16.45 13.18
C ASP A 285 7.70 15.85 14.31
N TRP A 286 8.37 15.47 15.41
CA TRP A 286 7.75 14.97 16.63
C TRP A 286 6.82 16.00 17.30
N PHE A 287 6.99 17.29 17.01
CA PHE A 287 6.23 18.37 17.67
C PHE A 287 4.88 18.69 17.02
N VAL A 288 4.58 18.16 15.83
CA VAL A 288 3.26 18.29 15.17
C VAL A 288 2.77 16.91 14.78
N GLN A 289 2.55 16.06 15.79
CA GLN A 289 1.97 14.75 15.54
C GLN A 289 0.46 14.81 15.50
N GLU A 290 -0.09 14.25 14.43
CA GLU A 290 -1.51 13.98 14.33
C GLU A 290 -1.90 12.94 15.39
N GLN A 291 -3.01 13.23 16.08
CA GLN A 291 -3.51 12.42 17.19
C GLN A 291 -4.90 11.91 16.87
N CYS A 292 -5.11 10.63 17.13
CA CYS A 292 -6.45 10.08 17.29
C CYS A 292 -6.95 10.46 18.69
N LEU A 293 -8.00 11.26 18.77
CA LEU A 293 -8.58 11.70 20.03
C LEU A 293 -10.05 11.25 20.14
N PRO A 294 -10.54 11.01 21.36
CA PRO A 294 -11.94 10.70 21.57
C PRO A 294 -12.81 11.94 21.37
N ILE A 295 -14.10 11.72 21.16
CA ILE A 295 -15.12 12.75 21.12
C ILE A 295 -15.77 12.80 22.50
N LYS A 296 -15.72 13.96 23.16
CA LYS A 296 -16.12 14.12 24.57
C LYS A 296 -17.55 14.62 24.73
N THR A 297 -18.02 15.47 23.81
CA THR A 297 -19.33 16.08 23.90
C THR A 297 -20.19 15.81 22.67
N PHE A 298 -21.49 16.07 22.79
CA PHE A 298 -22.42 15.97 21.65
C PHE A 298 -22.10 17.02 20.56
N GLU A 299 -21.66 18.22 20.95
CA GLU A 299 -21.28 19.29 20.03
C GLU A 299 -20.02 18.91 19.24
N ASP A 300 -19.02 18.33 19.90
CA ASP A 300 -17.83 17.80 19.22
C ASP A 300 -18.21 16.74 18.19
N LEU A 301 -19.19 15.88 18.51
CA LEU A 301 -19.68 14.84 17.59
C LEU A 301 -20.40 15.43 16.37
N GLU A 302 -21.19 16.48 16.56
CA GLU A 302 -21.89 17.17 15.46
C GLU A 302 -20.90 17.86 14.52
N ASN A 303 -19.84 18.43 15.08
CA ASN A 303 -18.78 19.13 14.36
C ASN A 303 -17.65 18.22 13.88
N TRP A 304 -17.64 16.95 14.29
CA TRP A 304 -16.58 16.00 13.95
C TRP A 304 -16.46 15.82 12.44
N LYS A 305 -15.21 15.87 11.98
CA LYS A 305 -14.80 15.63 10.59
C LYS A 305 -13.62 14.66 10.60
N PRO A 306 -13.46 13.84 9.55
CA PRO A 306 -12.23 13.08 9.38
C PRO A 306 -11.03 14.05 9.27
N ALA A 307 -9.86 13.57 9.63
CA ALA A 307 -8.62 14.32 9.45
C ALA A 307 -8.41 14.69 7.97
N GLU A 308 -7.70 15.81 7.73
CA GLU A 308 -7.39 16.28 6.36
C GLU A 308 -6.58 15.24 5.57
N HIS A 309 -5.72 14.48 6.25
CA HIS A 309 -4.98 13.36 5.71
C HIS A 309 -5.57 12.06 6.25
N GLN A 310 -6.19 11.25 5.37
CA GLN A 310 -6.73 9.96 5.78
C GLN A 310 -5.58 8.95 5.89
N HIS A 311 -5.23 8.59 7.13
CA HIS A 311 -4.22 7.56 7.38
C HIS A 311 -4.74 6.19 6.95
N VAL A 312 -3.96 5.51 6.11
CA VAL A 312 -4.29 4.18 5.61
C VAL A 312 -3.96 3.17 6.70
N THR A 313 -4.98 2.61 7.34
CA THR A 313 -4.82 1.47 8.24
C THR A 313 -4.74 0.17 7.45
N GLU A 314 -4.17 -0.86 8.07
CA GLU A 314 -4.05 -2.18 7.46
C GLU A 314 -5.40 -2.82 7.14
N ARG A 315 -5.43 -3.72 6.14
CA ARG A 315 -6.63 -4.48 5.81
C ARG A 315 -6.88 -5.57 6.85
N LEU A 316 -8.13 -5.72 7.31
CA LEU A 316 -8.54 -6.85 8.16
C LEU A 316 -8.30 -8.18 7.44
N LEU A 317 -7.33 -8.96 7.93
CA LEU A 317 -7.05 -10.30 7.41
C LEU A 317 -8.17 -11.28 7.77
N LYS A 318 -8.41 -12.24 6.89
CA LYS A 318 -9.42 -13.28 7.14
C LYS A 318 -8.85 -14.41 7.98
N ARG A 319 -9.68 -14.91 8.90
CA ARG A 319 -9.41 -16.09 9.72
C ARG A 319 -10.25 -17.26 9.28
N LYS A 320 -9.72 -18.48 9.49
CA LYS A 320 -10.51 -19.70 9.31
C LYS A 320 -11.70 -19.64 10.24
N LYS A 321 -12.89 -19.91 9.71
CA LYS A 321 -14.11 -19.99 10.51
C LYS A 321 -13.91 -21.06 11.58
N ALA A 322 -14.09 -20.67 12.83
CA ALA A 322 -14.01 -21.57 13.97
C ALA A 322 -15.36 -21.60 14.67
N GLU A 323 -15.79 -22.79 15.06
CA GLU A 323 -17.00 -22.97 15.84
C GLU A 323 -16.72 -22.82 17.34
N GLY A 324 -17.80 -22.63 18.10
CA GLY A 324 -17.75 -22.56 19.55
C GLY A 324 -17.52 -21.15 20.11
N PRO A 325 -17.21 -21.08 21.41
CA PRO A 325 -17.19 -19.83 22.14
C PRO A 325 -16.07 -18.88 21.67
N LYS A 326 -16.33 -17.57 21.78
CA LYS A 326 -15.45 -16.49 21.31
C LYS A 326 -14.76 -15.80 22.47
N THR A 327 -13.61 -15.19 22.22
CA THR A 327 -12.88 -14.35 23.19
C THR A 327 -12.91 -12.90 22.75
N LEU A 328 -13.53 -12.06 23.56
CA LEU A 328 -13.44 -10.61 23.44
C LEU A 328 -12.42 -10.08 24.45
N VAL A 329 -11.58 -9.13 24.03
CA VAL A 329 -10.74 -8.34 24.93
C VAL A 329 -11.24 -6.92 24.93
N CYS A 330 -11.55 -6.39 26.11
CA CYS A 330 -11.91 -4.99 26.29
C CYS A 330 -10.72 -4.27 26.94
N HIS A 331 -9.96 -3.56 26.10
CA HIS A 331 -8.73 -2.88 26.46
C HIS A 331 -9.05 -1.55 27.14
N ASP A 332 -9.31 -1.63 28.43
CA ASP A 332 -9.30 -0.51 29.36
C ASP A 332 -7.91 -0.45 30.01
N MET A 333 -7.18 0.63 29.74
CA MET A 333 -5.84 0.84 30.24
C MET A 333 -5.61 2.34 30.50
N ARG A 334 -5.47 2.72 31.78
CA ARG A 334 -5.23 4.11 32.24
C ARG A 334 -6.05 5.20 31.52
N GLY A 335 -7.32 4.92 31.18
CA GLY A 335 -8.21 5.87 30.51
C GLY A 335 -8.05 5.98 28.98
N GLY A 336 -7.17 5.18 28.37
CA GLY A 336 -6.91 5.16 26.93
C GLY A 336 -6.18 6.40 26.40
N TYR A 337 -5.89 6.39 25.11
CA TYR A 337 -5.21 7.46 24.37
C TYR A 337 -3.90 7.92 25.03
N LEU A 338 -3.07 6.97 25.43
CA LEU A 338 -1.70 7.20 25.88
C LEU A 338 -0.83 7.48 24.66
N ASP A 339 0.39 6.96 24.60
CA ASP A 339 1.28 7.16 23.45
C ASP A 339 0.75 6.52 22.16
N ASP A 340 -0.19 5.59 22.29
CA ASP A 340 -0.92 4.97 21.19
C ASP A 340 -1.86 5.93 20.43
N ARG A 341 -2.17 7.12 20.99
CA ARG A 341 -2.96 8.16 20.31
C ARG A 341 -2.26 8.73 19.09
N TYR A 342 -0.93 8.72 19.08
CA TYR A 342 -0.13 9.32 18.02
C TYR A 342 -0.05 8.39 16.82
N VAL A 343 -0.44 8.90 15.65
CA VAL A 343 -0.59 8.07 14.46
C VAL A 343 0.73 7.44 14.02
N ASN A 344 1.85 8.15 14.17
CA ASN A 344 3.18 7.72 13.76
C ASN A 344 3.98 7.05 14.89
N GLY A 345 3.32 6.62 15.97
CA GLY A 345 3.97 6.05 17.17
C GLY A 345 4.74 7.08 17.98
N THR A 346 5.38 6.66 19.09
CA THR A 346 6.11 7.54 20.04
C THR A 346 7.58 7.27 20.26
N LYS A 347 8.40 8.35 20.24
CA LYS A 347 9.80 8.30 20.69
C LYS A 347 9.79 8.39 22.22
N VAL A 348 10.20 7.29 22.85
CA VAL A 348 10.54 7.25 24.27
C VAL A 348 12.04 7.16 24.45
N ASP A 349 12.53 7.54 25.63
CA ASP A 349 13.93 7.33 25.97
C ASP A 349 14.25 5.83 25.95
N GLY A 350 15.46 5.47 25.52
CA GLY A 350 15.88 4.07 25.34
C GLY A 350 15.81 3.23 26.62
N THR A 351 15.73 3.88 27.78
CA THR A 351 15.56 3.24 29.10
C THR A 351 14.12 2.83 29.42
N GLU A 352 13.13 3.31 28.66
CA GLU A 352 11.69 3.11 28.89
C GLU A 352 11.05 2.15 27.87
N VAL A 353 11.80 1.69 26.87
CA VAL A 353 11.30 0.81 25.79
C VAL A 353 10.72 -0.51 26.33
N ASP A 354 11.37 -1.10 27.34
CA ASP A 354 10.90 -2.32 28.00
C ASP A 354 9.67 -2.09 28.89
N GLU A 355 9.33 -0.82 29.17
CA GLU A 355 8.18 -0.42 29.98
C GLU A 355 6.94 -0.10 29.14
N MET A 356 7.03 -0.16 27.82
CA MET A 356 5.90 0.11 26.92
C MET A 356 4.85 -1.00 26.96
N TYR A 357 3.58 -0.61 26.86
CA TYR A 357 2.50 -1.58 26.63
C TYR A 357 2.42 -1.97 25.16
N TYR A 358 2.43 -3.27 24.92
CA TYR A 358 2.24 -3.87 23.61
C TYR A 358 1.48 -5.18 23.77
N PHE A 359 0.84 -5.62 22.70
CA PHE A 359 0.01 -6.82 22.71
C PHE A 359 0.35 -7.74 21.54
N VAL A 360 0.68 -9.00 21.84
CA VAL A 360 1.10 -10.01 20.85
C VAL A 360 0.21 -11.26 20.83
N HIS A 361 -0.77 -11.37 21.73
CA HIS A 361 -1.57 -12.58 21.91
C HIS A 361 -2.84 -12.62 21.04
N TRP A 362 -2.79 -11.95 19.89
CA TRP A 362 -3.93 -11.77 18.98
C TRP A 362 -4.59 -13.07 18.54
N GLN A 363 -3.84 -14.17 18.44
CA GLN A 363 -4.37 -15.48 18.06
C GLN A 363 -5.47 -15.98 19.01
N HIS A 364 -5.50 -15.52 20.26
CA HIS A 364 -6.47 -15.94 21.27
C HIS A 364 -7.71 -15.03 21.36
N VAL A 365 -7.77 -13.98 20.52
CA VAL A 365 -8.78 -12.93 20.58
C VAL A 365 -9.59 -12.90 19.28
N ASP A 366 -10.91 -12.97 19.36
CA ASP A 366 -11.82 -12.87 18.22
C ASP A 366 -12.24 -11.41 17.93
N THR A 367 -12.48 -10.65 19.00
CA THR A 367 -12.87 -9.23 18.95
C THR A 367 -12.06 -8.44 19.97
N PHE A 368 -11.53 -7.28 19.57
CA PHE A 368 -10.84 -6.34 20.45
C PHE A 368 -11.66 -5.06 20.58
N VAL A 369 -11.93 -4.60 21.79
CA VAL A 369 -12.62 -3.32 22.03
C VAL A 369 -11.58 -2.36 22.59
N TYR A 370 -11.37 -1.24 21.90
CA TYR A 370 -10.61 -0.13 22.45
C TYR A 370 -11.54 0.69 23.35
N PHE A 371 -11.24 0.71 24.64
CA PHE A 371 -12.13 1.25 25.65
C PHE A 371 -11.57 2.52 26.28
N SER A 372 -12.44 3.51 26.47
CA SER A 372 -12.18 4.67 27.30
C SER A 372 -13.50 5.18 27.87
N HIS A 373 -13.42 6.00 28.92
CA HIS A 373 -14.57 6.66 29.54
C HIS A 373 -15.00 7.96 28.82
N ASN A 374 -14.69 8.08 27.53
CA ASN A 374 -15.11 9.23 26.72
C ASN A 374 -16.34 8.86 25.89
N PHE A 375 -17.25 9.84 25.72
CA PHE A 375 -18.54 9.68 25.05
C PHE A 375 -18.50 8.83 23.76
N VAL A 376 -17.61 9.17 22.82
CA VAL A 376 -17.28 8.32 21.67
C VAL A 376 -15.79 8.08 21.61
N THR A 377 -15.42 6.80 21.72
CA THR A 377 -14.05 6.30 21.65
C THR A 377 -13.79 5.72 20.26
N ILE A 378 -12.96 6.41 19.48
CA ILE A 378 -12.44 5.96 18.19
C ILE A 378 -11.12 5.21 18.43
N PRO A 379 -10.97 3.93 18.02
CA PRO A 379 -9.72 3.21 18.19
C PRO A 379 -8.56 3.89 17.44
N PRO A 380 -7.37 4.04 18.05
CA PRO A 380 -6.20 4.58 17.36
C PRO A 380 -5.76 3.74 16.17
N CYS A 381 -5.19 4.39 15.14
CA CYS A 381 -4.76 3.75 13.89
C CYS A 381 -3.76 2.61 14.09
N THR A 382 -2.91 2.72 15.11
CA THR A 382 -1.92 1.72 15.52
C THR A 382 -2.61 0.44 15.98
N TRP A 383 -3.62 0.54 16.85
CA TRP A 383 -4.42 -0.59 17.32
C TRP A 383 -5.27 -1.21 16.22
N ILE A 384 -5.88 -0.38 15.36
CA ILE A 384 -6.62 -0.88 14.20
C ILE A 384 -5.72 -1.72 13.31
N SER A 385 -4.54 -1.19 12.97
CA SER A 385 -3.59 -1.88 12.11
C SER A 385 -3.05 -3.16 12.75
N ALA A 386 -2.76 -3.15 14.05
CA ALA A 386 -2.32 -4.33 14.78
C ALA A 386 -3.39 -5.45 14.82
N ALA A 387 -4.64 -5.09 15.11
CA ALA A 387 -5.76 -6.03 15.12
C ALA A 387 -5.99 -6.61 13.72
N HIS A 388 -6.04 -5.75 12.70
CA HIS A 388 -6.30 -6.12 11.30
C HIS A 388 -5.23 -7.05 10.71
N ARG A 389 -3.95 -6.76 10.93
CA ARG A 389 -2.82 -7.65 10.54
C ARG A 389 -2.92 -9.05 11.15
N ASN A 390 -3.62 -9.18 12.28
CA ASN A 390 -3.84 -10.46 12.94
C ASN A 390 -5.23 -11.04 12.66
N GLY A 391 -6.04 -10.38 11.82
CA GLY A 391 -7.41 -10.81 11.50
C GLY A 391 -8.39 -10.71 12.68
N VAL A 392 -8.13 -9.80 13.62
CA VAL A 392 -9.02 -9.49 14.75
C VAL A 392 -9.83 -8.26 14.41
N ARG A 393 -11.15 -8.34 14.62
CA ARG A 393 -12.06 -7.21 14.48
C ARG A 393 -11.84 -6.25 15.65
N ILE A 394 -11.83 -4.94 15.37
CA ILE A 394 -11.68 -3.93 16.41
C ILE A 394 -12.92 -3.05 16.52
N LEU A 395 -13.39 -2.83 17.74
CA LEU A 395 -14.56 -2.01 18.03
C LEU A 395 -14.14 -0.76 18.81
N GLY A 396 -14.79 0.36 18.50
CA GLY A 396 -14.82 1.54 19.36
C GLY A 396 -15.81 1.36 20.52
N THR A 397 -15.90 2.38 21.36
CA THR A 397 -16.84 2.41 22.49
C THR A 397 -17.74 3.65 22.39
N PHE A 398 -19.04 3.46 22.52
CA PHE A 398 -20.01 4.52 22.76
C PHE A 398 -20.50 4.37 24.20
N ILE A 399 -20.22 5.36 25.05
CA ILE A 399 -20.54 5.28 26.47
C ILE A 399 -21.25 6.54 26.95
N THR A 400 -22.25 6.39 27.82
CA THR A 400 -22.88 7.49 28.53
C THR A 400 -22.89 7.16 30.02
N GLU A 401 -22.39 8.07 30.87
CA GLU A 401 -22.24 7.80 32.30
C GLU A 401 -22.79 8.97 33.12
N TRP A 402 -23.37 8.65 34.29
CA TRP A 402 -23.78 9.64 35.29
C TRP A 402 -24.78 10.67 34.75
N ASN A 403 -24.76 11.89 35.30
CA ASN A 403 -25.69 12.96 34.93
C ASN A 403 -25.47 13.46 33.50
N ASP A 404 -24.21 13.62 33.08
CA ASP A 404 -23.86 14.08 31.72
C ASP A 404 -24.36 13.07 30.67
N GLY A 405 -24.24 11.78 30.96
CA GLY A 405 -24.77 10.71 30.13
C GLY A 405 -26.30 10.74 30.01
N GLU A 406 -27.02 11.09 31.08
CA GLU A 406 -28.47 11.27 31.04
C GLU A 406 -28.87 12.43 30.10
N GLU A 407 -28.14 13.54 30.12
CA GLU A 407 -28.38 14.66 29.21
C GLU A 407 -28.15 14.29 27.75
N ILE A 408 -27.07 13.56 27.46
CA ILE A 408 -26.78 13.02 26.13
C ILE A 408 -27.93 12.11 25.68
N CYS A 409 -28.35 11.16 26.53
CA CYS A 409 -29.48 10.27 26.25
C CYS A 409 -30.78 11.03 25.99
N ASN A 410 -31.06 12.09 26.76
CA ASN A 410 -32.22 12.97 26.54
C ASN A 410 -32.21 13.63 25.15
N LYS A 411 -31.04 13.92 24.57
CA LYS A 411 -30.91 14.49 23.23
C LYS A 411 -31.16 13.44 22.14
N PHE A 412 -30.41 12.34 22.14
CA PHE A 412 -30.48 11.39 21.01
C PHE A 412 -31.65 10.42 21.09
N LEU A 413 -32.19 10.14 22.28
CA LEU A 413 -33.37 9.28 22.48
C LEU A 413 -34.68 10.06 22.55
N LYS A 414 -34.67 11.36 22.21
CA LYS A 414 -35.88 12.20 22.16
C LYS A 414 -36.94 11.61 21.22
N ASP A 415 -36.52 11.17 20.04
CA ASP A 415 -37.36 10.57 19.02
C ASP A 415 -36.50 9.69 18.08
N GLU A 416 -37.16 8.92 17.21
CA GLU A 416 -36.49 8.02 16.27
C GLU A 416 -35.57 8.74 15.29
N LYS A 417 -35.89 9.97 14.90
CA LYS A 417 -35.11 10.73 13.93
C LYS A 417 -33.75 11.09 14.54
N SER A 418 -33.72 11.60 15.76
CA SER A 418 -32.48 11.89 16.50
C SER A 418 -31.63 10.64 16.72
N ALA A 419 -32.28 9.53 17.09
CA ALA A 419 -31.62 8.25 17.29
C ALA A 419 -30.95 7.74 16.01
N TYR A 420 -31.68 7.70 14.90
CA TYR A 420 -31.13 7.25 13.61
C TYR A 420 -30.06 8.19 13.07
N ALA A 421 -30.16 9.50 13.33
CA ALA A 421 -29.12 10.46 12.97
C ALA A 421 -27.80 10.16 13.71
N LEU A 422 -27.86 9.93 15.02
CA LEU A 422 -26.68 9.53 15.81
C LEU A 422 -26.11 8.18 15.33
N ALA A 423 -26.96 7.17 15.14
CA ALA A 423 -26.52 5.86 14.66
C ALA A 423 -25.82 5.95 13.29
N SER A 424 -26.36 6.77 12.39
CA SER A 424 -25.74 7.03 11.07
C SER A 424 -24.39 7.71 11.21
N ARG A 425 -24.24 8.63 12.17
CA ARG A 425 -22.96 9.28 12.46
C ARG A 425 -21.91 8.28 12.94
N LEU A 426 -22.27 7.40 13.89
CA LEU A 426 -21.39 6.34 14.38
C LEU A 426 -20.97 5.36 13.26
N VAL A 427 -21.89 5.01 12.37
CA VAL A 427 -21.56 4.20 11.18
C VAL A 427 -20.56 4.93 10.28
N ASN A 428 -20.76 6.22 10.03
CA ASN A 428 -19.85 7.00 9.19
C ASN A 428 -18.46 7.12 9.81
N ILE A 429 -18.36 7.32 11.13
CA ILE A 429 -17.07 7.33 11.85
C ILE A 429 -16.37 5.99 11.68
N ALA A 430 -17.05 4.86 11.96
CA ALA A 430 -16.49 3.52 11.80
C ALA A 430 -16.00 3.23 10.37
N LYS A 431 -16.76 3.69 9.36
CA LYS A 431 -16.36 3.59 7.95
C LYS A 431 -15.12 4.40 7.61
N LEU A 432 -15.08 5.67 8.03
CA LEU A 432 -13.99 6.58 7.68
C LEU A 432 -12.69 6.22 8.39
N CYS A 433 -12.78 5.76 9.64
CA CYS A 433 -11.65 5.33 10.44
C CYS A 433 -11.30 3.83 10.26
N ASN A 434 -12.09 3.09 9.50
CA ASN A 434 -11.88 1.68 9.14
C ASN A 434 -11.82 0.73 10.35
N PHE A 435 -12.92 0.65 11.12
CA PHE A 435 -13.10 -0.35 12.20
C PHE A 435 -14.52 -0.96 12.21
N GLU A 436 -14.69 -2.11 12.85
CA GLU A 436 -15.83 -3.02 12.63
C GLU A 436 -17.06 -2.75 13.51
N GLY A 437 -17.03 -1.77 14.41
CA GLY A 437 -18.25 -1.35 15.12
C GLY A 437 -18.02 -0.93 16.55
N TRP A 438 -18.98 -1.26 17.42
CA TRP A 438 -19.18 -0.53 18.67
C TRP A 438 -19.58 -1.42 19.84
N LEU A 439 -18.91 -1.24 20.98
CA LEU A 439 -19.49 -1.54 22.28
C LEU A 439 -20.39 -0.37 22.69
N ILE A 440 -21.66 -0.64 23.00
CA ILE A 440 -22.62 0.34 23.50
C ILE A 440 -22.79 0.12 24.99
N ASN A 441 -22.37 1.10 25.80
CA ASN A 441 -22.47 1.06 27.25
C ASN A 441 -23.25 2.26 27.80
N ILE A 442 -24.47 2.04 28.31
CA ILE A 442 -25.30 3.10 28.88
C ILE A 442 -25.31 2.95 30.40
N GLU A 443 -24.45 3.67 31.10
CA GLU A 443 -24.25 3.63 32.56
C GLU A 443 -24.98 4.79 33.27
N ASN A 444 -26.18 5.12 32.79
CA ASN A 444 -27.08 6.09 33.42
C ASN A 444 -28.53 5.62 33.28
N LYS A 445 -29.41 6.13 34.15
CA LYS A 445 -30.85 5.81 34.07
C LYS A 445 -31.45 6.43 32.80
N LEU A 446 -32.50 5.78 32.31
CA LEU A 446 -33.31 6.24 31.18
C LEU A 446 -34.77 6.36 31.58
N LYS A 447 -35.47 7.27 30.94
CA LYS A 447 -36.92 7.44 31.09
C LYS A 447 -37.63 6.32 30.33
N PRO A 448 -38.76 5.77 30.82
CA PRO A 448 -39.44 4.64 30.17
C PRO A 448 -39.77 4.85 28.69
N HIS A 449 -40.10 6.08 28.29
CA HIS A 449 -40.41 6.42 26.89
C HIS A 449 -39.18 6.37 25.96
N GLN A 450 -37.97 6.44 26.49
CA GLN A 450 -36.73 6.35 25.71
C GLN A 450 -36.37 4.91 25.34
N ILE A 451 -36.88 3.90 26.09
CA ILE A 451 -36.52 2.50 25.88
C ILE A 451 -36.92 1.95 24.50
N PRO A 452 -38.14 2.21 23.99
CA PRO A 452 -38.49 1.84 22.61
C PRO A 452 -37.58 2.51 21.57
N VAL A 453 -37.18 3.77 21.80
CA VAL A 453 -36.28 4.52 20.90
C VAL A 453 -34.87 3.94 20.95
N LEU A 454 -34.36 3.58 22.12
CA LEU A 454 -33.06 2.92 22.29
C LEU A 454 -33.03 1.57 21.57
N LYS A 455 -34.08 0.76 21.70
CA LYS A 455 -34.16 -0.51 20.96
C LYS A 455 -34.07 -0.29 19.44
N LYS A 456 -34.74 0.75 18.93
CA LYS A 456 -34.69 1.12 17.51
C LYS A 456 -33.33 1.66 17.10
N PHE A 457 -32.70 2.51 17.93
CA PHE A 457 -31.32 2.96 17.75
C PHE A 457 -30.36 1.79 17.57
N LEU A 458 -30.38 0.83 18.51
CA LEU A 458 -29.52 -0.36 18.48
C LEU A 458 -29.79 -1.20 17.22
N SER A 459 -31.06 -1.51 16.94
CA SER A 459 -31.42 -2.32 15.76
C SER A 459 -30.97 -1.67 14.45
N PHE A 460 -31.12 -0.34 14.34
CA PHE A 460 -30.71 0.41 13.16
C PHE A 460 -29.18 0.49 13.04
N LEU A 461 -28.47 0.75 14.15
CA LEU A 461 -27.01 0.76 14.19
C LEU A 461 -26.44 -0.59 13.75
N THR A 462 -26.91 -1.69 14.36
CA THR A 462 -26.52 -3.07 14.01
C THR A 462 -26.78 -3.39 12.53
N SER A 463 -27.95 -3.01 12.01
CA SER A 463 -28.30 -3.23 10.60
C SER A 463 -27.43 -2.40 9.63
N LYS A 464 -27.14 -1.14 9.95
CA LYS A 464 -26.30 -0.27 9.11
C LYS A 464 -24.83 -0.67 9.13
N MET A 465 -24.33 -1.11 10.28
CA MET A 465 -22.97 -1.64 10.41
C MET A 465 -22.80 -2.95 9.64
N SER A 466 -23.72 -3.90 9.74
CA SER A 466 -23.68 -5.15 8.96
C SER A 466 -23.81 -4.94 7.46
N SER A 467 -24.57 -3.92 7.02
CA SER A 467 -24.65 -3.53 5.61
C SER A 467 -23.33 -2.96 5.06
N PHE A 468 -22.46 -2.44 5.94
CA PHE A 468 -21.14 -1.93 5.57
C PHE A 468 -20.10 -3.05 5.44
N SER A 469 -20.07 -3.95 6.42
CA SER A 469 -19.14 -5.08 6.44
C SER A 469 -19.81 -6.28 7.10
N SER A 470 -19.63 -7.45 6.50
CA SER A 470 -20.06 -8.73 7.09
C SER A 470 -19.26 -9.08 8.35
N ASP A 471 -18.15 -8.39 8.59
CA ASP A 471 -17.35 -8.53 9.81
C ASP A 471 -17.77 -7.57 10.92
N SER A 472 -18.72 -6.67 10.66
CA SER A 472 -19.13 -5.69 11.65
C SER A 472 -19.78 -6.31 12.89
N GLN A 473 -19.67 -5.63 14.03
CA GLN A 473 -20.28 -6.06 15.28
C GLN A 473 -20.73 -4.89 16.15
N VAL A 474 -21.95 -4.97 16.68
CA VAL A 474 -22.47 -4.09 17.73
C VAL A 474 -22.78 -4.92 18.97
N ILE A 475 -22.13 -4.59 20.09
CA ILE A 475 -22.26 -5.32 21.35
C ILE A 475 -22.93 -4.42 22.39
N TRP A 476 -23.96 -4.92 23.06
CA TRP A 476 -24.62 -4.25 24.16
C TRP A 476 -23.96 -4.61 25.50
N TYR A 477 -23.65 -3.64 26.37
CA TYR A 477 -23.23 -3.93 27.74
C TYR A 477 -24.45 -4.12 28.66
N ASP A 478 -24.41 -5.09 29.57
CA ASP A 478 -25.48 -5.42 30.52
C ASP A 478 -25.65 -4.32 31.60
N SER A 479 -26.25 -3.20 31.23
CA SER A 479 -26.45 -2.04 32.10
C SER A 479 -27.93 -1.70 32.35
N VAL A 480 -28.55 -0.90 31.49
CA VAL A 480 -29.97 -0.52 31.61
C VAL A 480 -30.88 -1.67 31.22
N ILE A 481 -31.97 -1.84 31.97
CA ILE A 481 -32.98 -2.87 31.73
C ILE A 481 -34.23 -2.30 31.06
N LYS A 482 -35.16 -3.18 30.67
CA LYS A 482 -36.37 -2.85 29.88
C LYS A 482 -37.30 -1.76 30.46
N ASN A 483 -37.17 -1.40 31.73
CA ASN A 483 -37.93 -0.30 32.36
C ASN A 483 -37.15 1.03 32.42
N GLY A 484 -35.87 1.04 32.01
CA GLY A 484 -34.97 2.20 32.03
C GLY A 484 -34.12 2.34 33.30
N GLU A 485 -34.25 1.45 34.28
CA GLU A 485 -33.35 1.43 35.42
C GLU A 485 -31.96 0.94 35.01
N LEU A 486 -30.92 1.61 35.54
CA LEU A 486 -29.55 1.11 35.48
C LEU A 486 -29.40 -0.02 36.50
N LYS A 487 -29.35 -1.26 36.05
CA LYS A 487 -29.29 -2.45 36.91
C LYS A 487 -28.66 -3.63 36.17
N TRP A 488 -27.36 -3.83 36.38
CA TRP A 488 -26.62 -4.98 35.85
C TRP A 488 -27.23 -6.29 36.32
N GLN A 489 -27.57 -7.18 35.38
CA GLN A 489 -28.19 -8.47 35.70
C GLN A 489 -27.15 -9.55 35.97
N ASN A 490 -25.91 -9.36 35.49
CA ASN A 490 -24.83 -10.35 35.46
C ASN A 490 -25.19 -11.60 34.64
N ALA A 491 -26.30 -11.56 33.90
CA ALA A 491 -26.90 -12.66 33.16
C ALA A 491 -27.69 -12.11 31.97
N LEU A 492 -27.80 -12.90 30.90
CA LEU A 492 -28.83 -12.66 29.88
C LEU A 492 -30.17 -13.21 30.39
N ASN A 493 -31.17 -12.34 30.54
CA ASN A 493 -32.51 -12.71 31.00
C ASN A 493 -33.60 -11.79 30.42
N GLU A 494 -34.84 -11.94 30.86
CA GLU A 494 -35.98 -11.16 30.32
C GLU A 494 -35.89 -9.65 30.54
N ASN A 495 -34.98 -9.15 31.39
CA ASN A 495 -34.83 -7.73 31.66
C ASN A 495 -33.94 -7.01 30.65
N ASN A 496 -32.98 -7.72 30.02
CA ASN A 496 -32.06 -7.16 29.03
C ASN A 496 -32.14 -7.84 27.64
N ARG A 497 -32.89 -8.95 27.50
CA ARG A 497 -33.04 -9.71 26.24
C ARG A 497 -33.48 -8.87 25.05
N MET A 498 -34.26 -7.81 25.27
CA MET A 498 -34.69 -6.93 24.19
C MET A 498 -33.55 -6.16 23.51
N PHE A 499 -32.47 -5.87 24.25
CA PHE A 499 -31.27 -5.21 23.73
C PHE A 499 -30.33 -6.22 23.07
N PHE A 500 -30.16 -7.41 23.67
CA PHE A 500 -29.45 -8.54 23.05
C PHE A 500 -30.03 -8.92 21.67
N ASN A 501 -31.36 -8.91 21.53
CA ASN A 501 -32.02 -9.17 20.25
C ASN A 501 -31.85 -8.02 19.23
N ALA A 502 -31.49 -6.81 19.67
CA ALA A 502 -31.26 -5.65 18.80
C ALA A 502 -29.79 -5.52 18.37
N CYS A 503 -28.89 -6.34 18.93
CA CYS A 503 -27.44 -6.29 18.75
C CYS A 503 -26.86 -7.66 18.34
N ASP A 504 -25.60 -7.66 17.92
CA ASP A 504 -24.87 -8.88 17.54
C ASP A 504 -24.41 -9.69 18.75
N GLY A 505 -24.42 -9.10 19.95
CA GLY A 505 -24.16 -9.81 21.19
C GLY A 505 -24.39 -8.95 22.43
N ILE A 506 -24.21 -9.56 23.59
CA ILE A 506 -24.25 -8.89 24.90
C ILE A 506 -22.98 -9.18 25.69
N PHE A 507 -22.40 -8.15 26.28
CA PHE A 507 -21.32 -8.22 27.25
C PHE A 507 -21.95 -8.13 28.64
N LEU A 508 -21.96 -9.24 29.37
CA LEU A 508 -22.50 -9.33 30.73
C LEU A 508 -21.58 -8.67 31.76
N ASN A 509 -22.16 -8.05 32.78
CA ASN A 509 -21.40 -7.54 33.91
C ASN A 509 -20.65 -8.66 34.66
N TYR A 510 -19.55 -8.31 35.34
CA TYR A 510 -18.57 -9.25 35.86
C TYR A 510 -18.88 -9.84 37.26
N ASN A 511 -19.96 -9.42 37.92
CA ASN A 511 -20.36 -9.91 39.25
C ASN A 511 -21.32 -11.13 39.18
N TRP A 512 -21.09 -12.03 38.23
CA TRP A 512 -21.92 -13.22 38.01
C TRP A 512 -21.56 -14.36 38.98
N LYS A 513 -22.41 -15.40 38.95
CA LYS A 513 -22.29 -16.66 39.68
C LYS A 513 -22.67 -17.78 38.72
N GLU A 514 -22.40 -19.04 39.05
CA GLU A 514 -22.73 -20.18 38.19
C GLU A 514 -24.22 -20.22 37.79
N GLU A 515 -25.13 -19.87 38.70
CA GLU A 515 -26.57 -19.77 38.42
C GLU A 515 -26.91 -18.77 37.29
N HIS A 516 -26.19 -17.65 37.23
CA HIS A 516 -26.33 -16.63 36.18
C HIS A 516 -25.82 -17.15 34.83
N LEU A 517 -24.79 -18.00 34.81
CA LEU A 517 -24.29 -18.63 33.58
C LEU A 517 -25.31 -19.63 33.02
N ALA A 518 -25.89 -20.45 33.89
CA ALA A 518 -26.94 -21.39 33.53
C ALA A 518 -28.19 -20.67 32.98
N GLU A 519 -28.61 -19.58 33.64
CA GLU A 519 -29.71 -18.73 33.17
C GLU A 519 -29.40 -18.11 31.79
N SER A 520 -28.18 -17.59 31.61
CA SER A 520 -27.75 -16.98 30.36
C SER A 520 -27.75 -17.96 29.21
N LEU A 521 -27.22 -19.17 29.42
CA LEU A 521 -27.23 -20.25 28.43
C LEU A 521 -28.67 -20.59 28.00
N LYS A 522 -29.58 -20.74 28.97
CA LYS A 522 -31.00 -21.00 28.70
C LYS A 522 -31.66 -19.87 27.91
N SER A 523 -31.36 -18.62 28.26
CA SER A 523 -31.93 -17.43 27.60
C SER A 523 -31.37 -17.16 26.20
N ALA A 524 -30.12 -17.53 25.95
CA ALA A 524 -29.43 -17.30 24.69
C ALA A 524 -29.94 -18.19 23.54
N ALA A 525 -30.52 -19.35 23.86
CA ALA A 525 -30.92 -20.36 22.89
C ALA A 525 -29.77 -20.65 21.90
N GLU A 526 -30.00 -20.54 20.59
CA GLU A 526 -28.98 -20.81 19.56
C GLU A 526 -27.84 -19.76 19.51
N ARG A 527 -28.01 -18.61 20.17
CA ARG A 527 -27.02 -17.50 20.18
C ARG A 527 -26.09 -17.53 21.39
N GLN A 528 -25.82 -18.71 21.96
CA GLN A 528 -24.97 -18.86 23.15
C GLN A 528 -23.57 -18.22 22.99
N THR A 529 -23.00 -18.26 21.79
CA THR A 529 -21.68 -17.68 21.50
C THR A 529 -21.69 -16.15 21.33
N ASP A 530 -22.86 -15.53 21.38
CA ASP A 530 -23.04 -14.08 21.32
C ASP A 530 -23.24 -13.46 22.72
N VAL A 531 -23.22 -14.30 23.76
CA VAL A 531 -23.18 -13.87 25.16
C VAL A 531 -21.74 -13.92 25.66
N TYR A 532 -21.16 -12.75 25.90
CA TYR A 532 -19.81 -12.56 26.41
C TYR A 532 -19.86 -12.33 27.92
N VAL A 533 -19.49 -13.35 28.68
CA VAL A 533 -19.41 -13.29 30.14
C VAL A 533 -18.25 -12.37 30.54
N GLY A 534 -18.54 -11.31 31.28
CA GLY A 534 -17.54 -10.34 31.71
C GLY A 534 -16.56 -10.92 32.74
N VAL A 535 -15.26 -10.72 32.51
CA VAL A 535 -14.19 -11.15 33.41
C VAL A 535 -13.32 -9.93 33.70
N ASP A 536 -13.52 -9.28 34.85
CA ASP A 536 -12.73 -8.14 35.28
C ASP A 536 -11.37 -8.58 35.83
N VAL A 537 -10.30 -8.25 35.11
CA VAL A 537 -8.93 -8.63 35.47
C VAL A 537 -8.47 -7.89 36.73
N PHE A 538 -9.07 -6.76 37.10
CA PHE A 538 -8.81 -6.13 38.40
C PHE A 538 -9.47 -6.87 39.58
N GLY A 539 -10.36 -7.83 39.30
CA GLY A 539 -10.94 -8.71 40.32
C GLY A 539 -12.11 -8.12 41.11
N ARG A 540 -12.71 -6.99 40.67
CA ARG A 540 -13.77 -6.30 41.44
C ARG A 540 -15.07 -7.11 41.40
N GLY A 541 -15.24 -8.00 42.37
CA GLY A 541 -16.41 -8.89 42.43
C GLY A 541 -16.41 -10.01 41.38
N CYS A 542 -15.29 -10.20 40.67
CA CYS A 542 -15.15 -11.21 39.64
C CYS A 542 -14.93 -12.60 40.25
N PHE A 543 -15.56 -13.62 39.68
CA PHE A 543 -15.34 -15.02 40.04
C PHE A 543 -13.84 -15.38 39.97
N GLY A 544 -13.30 -16.04 41.00
CA GLY A 544 -11.88 -16.37 41.06
C GLY A 544 -10.91 -15.20 41.32
N GLY A 545 -11.41 -13.95 41.43
CA GLY A 545 -10.65 -12.81 41.95
C GLY A 545 -9.77 -12.05 40.95
N GLY A 546 -9.78 -12.39 39.65
CA GLY A 546 -9.02 -11.67 38.61
C GLY A 546 -7.50 -11.88 38.68
N GLY A 547 -6.74 -10.89 38.21
CA GLY A 547 -5.28 -10.89 38.15
C GLY A 547 -4.72 -12.09 37.38
N PHE A 548 -3.67 -12.73 37.91
CA PHE A 548 -3.15 -13.98 37.35
C PHE A 548 -4.08 -15.19 37.51
N SER A 549 -5.19 -15.06 38.23
CA SER A 549 -6.23 -16.10 38.37
C SER A 549 -7.43 -15.88 37.44
N THR A 550 -7.30 -14.96 36.46
CA THR A 550 -8.34 -14.66 35.46
C THR A 550 -8.80 -15.90 34.69
N ASP A 551 -7.90 -16.89 34.50
CA ASP A 551 -8.21 -18.16 33.86
C ASP A 551 -9.28 -18.97 34.60
N VAL A 552 -9.45 -18.80 35.91
CA VAL A 552 -10.49 -19.47 36.70
C VAL A 552 -11.88 -19.05 36.25
N ALA A 553 -12.14 -17.74 36.13
CA ALA A 553 -13.41 -17.21 35.61
C ALA A 553 -13.66 -17.62 34.16
N VAL A 554 -12.62 -17.52 33.32
CA VAL A 554 -12.71 -17.90 31.91
C VAL A 554 -13.04 -19.39 31.78
N ALA A 555 -12.37 -20.25 32.54
CA ALA A 555 -12.63 -21.69 32.56
C ALA A 555 -14.09 -21.98 32.95
N GLU A 556 -14.62 -21.30 33.97
CA GLU A 556 -15.99 -21.50 34.42
C GLU A 556 -17.01 -21.11 33.36
N ALA A 557 -16.87 -19.93 32.75
CA ALA A 557 -17.75 -19.49 31.65
C ALA A 557 -17.71 -20.46 30.45
N ARG A 558 -16.53 -21.00 30.13
CA ARG A 558 -16.36 -21.96 29.02
C ARG A 558 -17.03 -23.31 29.26
N LYS A 559 -17.20 -23.75 30.51
CA LYS A 559 -17.95 -24.99 30.82
C LYS A 559 -19.41 -24.91 30.33
N PHE A 560 -19.98 -23.72 30.30
CA PHE A 560 -21.33 -23.45 29.79
C PHE A 560 -21.36 -23.17 28.28
N GLY A 561 -20.24 -23.25 27.57
CA GLY A 561 -20.17 -22.94 26.13
C GLY A 561 -20.41 -21.46 25.80
N LEU A 562 -20.27 -20.56 26.77
CA LEU A 562 -20.47 -19.13 26.60
C LEU A 562 -19.18 -18.42 26.17
N SER A 563 -19.34 -17.32 25.43
CA SER A 563 -18.22 -16.44 25.10
C SER A 563 -17.73 -15.68 26.33
N VAL A 564 -16.53 -15.11 26.29
CA VAL A 564 -15.97 -14.33 27.40
C VAL A 564 -15.53 -12.96 26.92
N ALA A 565 -15.68 -11.95 27.77
CA ALA A 565 -15.11 -10.63 27.60
C ALA A 565 -14.11 -10.35 28.72
N ILE A 566 -12.82 -10.44 28.40
CA ILE A 566 -11.72 -10.14 29.33
C ILE A 566 -11.59 -8.62 29.42
N PHE A 567 -11.99 -8.06 30.55
CA PHE A 567 -12.05 -6.63 30.79
C PHE A 567 -10.80 -6.13 31.54
N ALA A 568 -10.25 -5.01 31.06
CA ALA A 568 -9.13 -4.32 31.67
C ALA A 568 -7.86 -5.17 31.89
N PRO A 569 -7.37 -5.94 30.88
CA PRO A 569 -6.10 -6.66 31.00
C PRO A 569 -4.88 -5.71 31.10
N GLY A 570 -5.08 -4.40 30.95
CA GLY A 570 -4.10 -3.36 31.32
C GLY A 570 -3.55 -3.55 32.75
N TRP A 571 -4.31 -4.19 33.65
CA TRP A 571 -3.87 -4.64 34.97
C TRP A 571 -2.48 -5.33 34.98
N VAL A 572 -2.18 -6.15 33.96
CA VAL A 572 -0.89 -6.85 33.88
C VAL A 572 0.28 -5.87 33.85
N HIS A 573 0.09 -4.72 33.21
CA HIS A 573 1.06 -3.62 33.15
C HIS A 573 0.92 -2.68 34.35
N GLU A 574 -0.31 -2.33 34.72
CA GLU A 574 -0.60 -1.30 35.72
C GLU A 574 -0.31 -1.71 37.16
N CYS A 575 -0.47 -2.99 37.48
CA CYS A 575 -0.42 -3.50 38.85
C CYS A 575 0.75 -4.45 39.12
N ASN A 576 1.64 -4.65 38.15
CA ASN A 576 2.85 -5.47 38.30
C ASN A 576 4.09 -4.64 37.95
N ASP A 577 5.27 -5.21 38.16
CA ASP A 577 6.53 -4.60 37.76
C ASP A 577 6.57 -4.44 36.24
N VAL A 578 6.54 -3.18 35.78
CA VAL A 578 6.48 -2.80 34.37
C VAL A 578 7.71 -3.28 33.59
N LYS A 579 8.87 -3.36 34.25
CA LYS A 579 10.11 -3.89 33.65
C LYS A 579 10.02 -5.38 33.35
N LYS A 580 9.05 -6.07 33.97
CA LYS A 580 8.73 -7.47 33.74
C LYS A 580 7.45 -7.64 32.92
N PHE A 581 6.97 -6.59 32.25
CA PHE A 581 5.71 -6.64 31.50
C PHE A 581 5.71 -7.77 30.46
N ARG A 582 6.83 -7.99 29.76
CA ARG A 582 7.00 -9.15 28.86
C ARG A 582 6.74 -10.47 29.57
N GLU A 583 7.40 -10.72 30.69
CA GLU A 583 7.26 -11.98 31.44
C GLU A 583 5.82 -12.14 31.98
N ASN A 584 5.27 -11.06 32.52
CA ASN A 584 3.93 -11.04 33.12
C ASN A 584 2.83 -11.25 32.09
N GLN A 585 2.90 -10.63 30.90
CA GLN A 585 1.90 -10.86 29.86
C GLN A 585 1.94 -12.30 29.34
N PHE A 586 3.13 -12.86 29.13
CA PHE A 586 3.25 -14.26 28.69
C PHE A 586 2.74 -15.22 29.77
N LYS A 587 3.04 -14.97 31.05
CA LYS A 587 2.49 -15.75 32.17
C LYS A 587 0.95 -15.69 32.17
N PHE A 588 0.37 -14.49 32.06
CA PHE A 588 -1.07 -14.28 32.05
C PHE A 588 -1.76 -15.00 30.87
N TRP A 589 -1.26 -14.82 29.65
CA TRP A 589 -1.88 -15.42 28.46
C TRP A 589 -1.62 -16.92 28.32
N THR A 590 -0.51 -17.44 28.86
CA THR A 590 -0.27 -18.89 28.91
C THR A 590 -1.31 -19.60 29.77
N ALA A 591 -1.73 -19.01 30.90
CA ALA A 591 -2.80 -19.56 31.72
C ALA A 591 -4.15 -19.59 30.96
N LEU A 592 -4.41 -18.58 30.13
CA LEU A 592 -5.65 -18.46 29.35
C LEU A 592 -5.69 -19.33 28.09
N GLN A 593 -4.54 -19.70 27.52
CA GLN A 593 -4.43 -20.38 26.22
C GLN A 593 -5.29 -21.65 26.13
N LYS A 594 -5.41 -22.40 27.24
CA LYS A 594 -6.23 -23.62 27.30
C LYS A 594 -7.73 -23.36 27.04
N TYR A 595 -8.22 -22.18 27.38
CA TYR A 595 -9.64 -21.81 27.33
C TYR A 595 -9.96 -20.79 26.22
N CYS A 596 -8.93 -20.18 25.64
CA CYS A 596 -8.99 -19.25 24.52
C CYS A 596 -8.27 -19.87 23.31
N PRO A 597 -8.93 -20.71 22.50
CA PRO A 597 -8.28 -21.43 21.41
C PRO A 597 -7.68 -20.47 20.37
N ALA A 598 -6.49 -20.80 19.87
CA ALA A 598 -5.82 -20.01 18.85
C ALA A 598 -6.58 -20.07 17.51
N ARG A 599 -6.78 -18.92 16.87
CA ARG A 599 -7.38 -18.78 15.55
C ARG A 599 -6.31 -18.67 14.48
N THR A 600 -6.53 -19.32 13.34
CA THR A 600 -5.59 -19.33 12.21
C THR A 600 -6.04 -18.36 11.13
N ILE A 601 -5.11 -17.54 10.62
CA ILE A 601 -5.34 -16.71 9.43
C ILE A 601 -5.36 -17.57 8.15
N THR A 602 -6.11 -17.16 7.13
CA THR A 602 -6.23 -17.91 5.86
C THR A 602 -5.16 -17.57 4.83
N GLU A 603 -4.42 -16.49 5.04
CA GLU A 603 -3.39 -15.98 4.15
C GLU A 603 -2.00 -16.19 4.79
N PHE A 604 -0.97 -16.43 3.97
CA PHE A 604 0.40 -16.57 4.49
C PHE A 604 0.88 -15.26 5.11
N PRO A 605 1.22 -15.22 6.40
CA PRO A 605 1.70 -14.00 7.03
C PRO A 605 3.08 -13.64 6.47
N ARG A 606 3.25 -12.39 6.03
CA ARG A 606 4.58 -11.78 5.94
C ARG A 606 4.88 -11.18 7.31
N THR A 607 5.93 -11.65 7.97
CA THR A 607 6.31 -11.16 9.30
C THR A 607 7.82 -10.97 9.39
N SER A 608 8.20 -9.88 10.04
CA SER A 608 9.55 -9.56 10.50
C SER A 608 9.71 -9.77 12.02
N PHE A 609 8.69 -10.35 12.67
CA PHE A 609 8.56 -10.41 14.13
C PHE A 609 8.54 -9.03 14.81
N CYS A 610 8.18 -7.98 14.07
CA CYS A 610 8.02 -6.64 14.62
C CYS A 610 6.91 -6.61 15.68
N LEU A 611 7.25 -6.17 16.89
CA LEU A 611 6.33 -6.04 18.03
C LEU A 611 5.59 -4.70 18.05
N GLY A 612 5.91 -3.79 17.13
CA GLY A 612 5.36 -2.43 17.08
C GLY A 612 6.16 -1.38 17.86
N PHE A 613 7.30 -1.76 18.46
CA PHE A 613 8.23 -0.87 19.18
C PHE A 613 9.67 -1.42 19.09
N GLY A 614 10.67 -0.58 19.37
CA GLY A 614 12.09 -0.98 19.41
C GLY A 614 13.04 0.20 19.64
N MET A 615 14.28 -0.10 20.02
CA MET A 615 15.33 0.93 20.20
C MET A 615 15.80 1.53 18.87
N GLU A 616 15.80 0.75 17.80
CA GLU A 616 16.18 1.16 16.45
C GLU A 616 15.19 0.59 15.43
N CYS A 617 14.91 1.36 14.37
CA CYS A 617 14.14 0.88 13.23
C CYS A 617 15.11 0.47 12.12
N THR A 618 15.36 -0.84 11.99
CA THR A 618 16.13 -1.39 10.87
C THR A 618 15.17 -1.82 9.76
N GLU A 619 15.27 -1.22 8.57
CA GLU A 619 14.61 -1.74 7.37
C GLU A 619 15.19 -3.12 7.06
N MET A 620 14.44 -4.19 7.35
CA MET A 620 14.75 -5.50 6.77
C MET A 620 14.34 -5.47 5.30
N GLU A 621 15.33 -5.46 4.40
CA GLU A 621 15.13 -5.85 3.00
C GLU A 621 14.40 -7.21 2.98
N ASN A 622 13.44 -7.36 2.06
CA ASN A 622 12.56 -8.52 1.87
C ASN A 622 13.30 -9.87 1.97
N SER A 623 13.52 -10.35 3.18
CA SER A 623 14.11 -11.65 3.46
C SER A 623 12.97 -12.63 3.60
N PHE A 624 12.80 -13.45 2.55
CA PHE A 624 12.00 -14.64 2.63
C PHE A 624 12.59 -15.54 3.71
N LEU A 625 11.90 -15.70 4.85
CA LEU A 625 12.09 -16.87 5.71
C LEU A 625 11.46 -18.08 5.01
N GLY A 626 12.14 -18.56 3.98
CA GLY A 626 11.99 -19.94 3.54
C GLY A 626 12.50 -20.82 4.67
N ILE A 627 11.59 -21.53 5.35
CA ILE A 627 11.95 -22.66 6.20
C ILE A 627 12.50 -23.73 5.25
N HIS A 628 13.79 -23.66 4.95
CA HIS A 628 14.52 -24.80 4.42
C HIS A 628 14.70 -25.78 5.56
N GLY A 629 13.73 -26.69 5.70
CA GLY A 629 13.91 -27.91 6.44
C GLY A 629 15.09 -28.66 5.83
N THR A 630 16.17 -28.76 6.59
CA THR A 630 17.15 -29.82 6.40
C THR A 630 16.75 -30.95 7.36
N THR A 631 16.54 -32.12 6.77
CA THR A 631 16.21 -33.41 7.40
C THR A 631 17.22 -33.85 8.43
#